data_AF-A0A8R1E0T7-F1
#
_entry.id   AF-A0A8R1E0T7-F1
#
_cell.length_a   1.000
_cell.length_b   1.000
_cell.length_c   1.000
_cell.angle_alpha   90.00
_cell.angle_beta   90.00
_cell.angle_gamma   90.00
#
_symmetry.space_group_name_H-M   'P 1'
#
loop_
_entity.id
_entity.type
_entity.pdbx_description
1 polymer ?
#
loop_
_entity_poly.entity_id
_entity_poly.type
_entity_poly.pdbx_seq_one_letter_code
_entity_poly.pdbx_strand_id
1 'polypeptide(L)'
;MERRSQLFLPCGPRHFQCHWILRVRLFWTRYLTDNNFRYLSLGNDVRDTATLNLPMTPFYQTIKLMFVACIMISYPLQFYVPMERIEKWITRKIPVNKQTFYIYFARYAGVILTCAIAELIPHLALFISLIGAFSGASMALLFPPCIELLTSYAKNELSPSLWFKNVLLLSFAFIGFTTGTYSALVEIVKTFE
;
A
#
# COMPACT_ATOMS: atom_id res chain seq x y z
N MET A 1 34.89 23.08 18.30
CA MET A 1 34.15 22.25 17.32
C MET A 1 32.76 21.99 17.89
N GLU A 2 31.93 23.01 17.74
CA GLU A 2 30.67 23.20 18.43
C GLU A 2 29.66 23.57 17.35
N ARG A 3 28.73 22.64 17.02
CA ARG A 3 27.54 22.75 16.13
C ARG A 3 27.25 21.47 15.33
N ARG A 4 27.01 20.32 15.99
CA ARG A 4 26.33 19.18 15.33
C ARG A 4 25.28 18.46 16.20
N SER A 5 24.86 19.07 17.31
CA SER A 5 23.92 18.48 18.29
C SER A 5 22.63 19.29 18.50
N GLN A 6 22.33 20.27 17.63
CA GLN A 6 21.16 21.17 17.76
C GLN A 6 20.07 20.96 16.68
N LEU A 7 20.16 19.90 15.85
CA LEU A 7 19.16 19.63 14.80
C LEU A 7 18.33 18.35 15.06
N PHE A 8 18.07 18.04 16.32
CA PHE A 8 16.99 17.13 16.71
C PHE A 8 16.19 17.84 17.79
N LEU A 9 15.31 18.75 17.38
CA LEU A 9 14.26 19.25 18.26
C LEU A 9 13.50 18.01 18.77
N PRO A 10 13.33 17.82 20.09
CA PRO A 10 12.45 16.79 20.61
C PRO A 10 11.03 17.17 20.16
N CYS A 11 10.55 16.54 19.08
CA CYS A 11 9.17 16.75 18.64
C CYS A 11 8.26 16.19 19.72
N GLY A 12 7.68 17.08 20.54
CA GLY A 12 6.61 16.72 21.46
C GLY A 12 5.42 16.13 20.68
N PRO A 13 4.61 15.27 21.30
CA PRO A 13 3.54 14.53 20.62
C PRO A 13 2.52 15.44 19.90
N ARG A 14 2.30 16.66 20.42
CA ARG A 14 1.43 17.67 19.78
C ARG A 14 1.98 18.23 18.47
N HIS A 15 3.30 18.37 18.35
CA HIS A 15 3.93 18.89 17.12
C HIS A 15 3.91 17.85 15.99
N PHE A 16 4.14 16.57 16.34
CA PHE A 16 4.00 15.46 15.40
C PHE A 16 2.56 15.34 14.87
N GLN A 17 1.57 15.46 15.75
CA GLN A 17 0.15 15.37 15.36
C GLN A 17 -0.25 16.49 14.40
N CYS A 18 0.16 17.73 14.67
CA CYS A 18 -0.14 18.86 13.79
C CYS A 18 0.49 18.68 12.40
N HIS A 19 1.75 18.23 12.34
CA HIS A 19 2.45 18.01 11.07
C HIS A 19 1.82 16.85 10.28
N TRP A 20 1.42 15.77 10.94
CA TRP A 20 0.70 14.66 10.30
C TRP A 20 -0.63 15.09 9.72
N ILE A 21 -1.47 15.79 10.51
CA ILE A 21 -2.77 16.29 10.05
C ILE A 21 -2.59 17.23 8.86
N LEU A 22 -1.60 18.13 8.92
CA LEU A 22 -1.32 19.05 7.81
C LEU A 22 -0.92 18.30 6.54
N ARG A 23 -0.02 17.31 6.63
CA ARG A 23 0.40 16.51 5.47
C ARG A 23 -0.74 15.71 4.87
N VAL A 24 -1.56 15.07 5.70
CA VAL A 24 -2.73 14.31 5.24
C VAL A 24 -3.72 15.24 4.54
N ARG A 25 -3.99 16.42 5.12
CA ARG A 25 -4.89 17.41 4.52
C ARG A 25 -4.39 17.88 3.16
N LEU A 26 -3.10 18.23 3.05
CA LEU A 26 -2.48 18.66 1.79
C LEU A 26 -2.56 17.57 0.71
N PHE A 27 -2.31 16.31 1.10
CA PHE A 27 -2.41 15.16 0.21
C PHE A 27 -3.82 15.02 -0.38
N TRP A 28 -4.85 15.02 0.48
CA TRP A 28 -6.25 14.90 0.04
C TRP A 28 -6.69 16.05 -0.85
N THR A 29 -6.32 17.29 -0.52
CA THR A 29 -6.66 18.45 -1.36
C THR A 29 -6.04 18.33 -2.75
N ARG A 30 -4.77 17.89 -2.84
CA ARG A 30 -4.09 17.74 -4.12
C ARG A 30 -4.67 16.60 -4.96
N TYR A 31 -4.96 15.47 -4.31
CA TYR A 31 -5.60 14.33 -4.97
C TYR A 31 -6.95 14.72 -5.57
N LEU A 32 -7.80 15.44 -4.83
CA LEU A 32 -9.09 15.89 -5.33
C LEU A 32 -8.95 16.86 -6.49
N THR A 33 -8.04 17.84 -6.41
CA THR A 33 -7.84 18.80 -7.52
C THR A 33 -7.37 18.11 -8.79
N ASP A 34 -6.40 17.20 -8.69
CA ASP A 34 -5.84 16.50 -9.85
C ASP A 34 -6.87 15.57 -10.49
N ASN A 35 -7.71 14.87 -9.71
CA ASN A 35 -8.76 14.02 -10.25
C ASN A 35 -9.87 14.81 -10.95
N ASN A 36 -10.31 15.93 -10.39
CA ASN A 36 -11.33 16.78 -11.03
C ASN A 36 -10.82 17.34 -12.36
N PHE A 37 -9.58 17.84 -12.41
CA PHE A 37 -8.99 18.33 -13.65
C PHE A 37 -8.84 17.22 -14.70
N ARG A 38 -8.44 16.02 -14.27
CA ARG A 38 -8.29 14.86 -15.16
C ARG A 38 -9.63 14.38 -15.73
N TYR A 39 -10.69 14.40 -14.93
CA TYR A 39 -12.06 14.08 -15.38
C TYR A 39 -12.58 15.10 -16.39
N LEU A 40 -12.38 16.40 -16.13
CA LEU A 40 -12.77 17.47 -17.05
C LEU A 40 -12.05 17.39 -18.41
N SER A 41 -10.79 16.91 -18.43
CA SER A 41 -10.01 16.81 -19.66
C SER A 41 -10.31 15.57 -20.52
N LEU A 42 -10.80 14.47 -19.92
CA LEU A 42 -11.00 13.19 -20.62
C LEU A 42 -12.49 12.84 -20.84
N GLY A 43 -13.41 13.56 -20.19
CA GLY A 43 -14.85 13.32 -20.34
C GLY A 43 -15.28 11.93 -19.88
N ASN A 44 -16.31 11.36 -20.52
CA ASN A 44 -16.86 10.05 -20.17
C ASN A 44 -16.06 8.85 -20.75
N ASP A 45 -15.04 9.09 -21.58
CA ASP A 45 -14.20 8.05 -22.22
C ASP A 45 -12.96 7.67 -21.37
N VAL A 46 -13.06 7.76 -20.04
CA VAL A 46 -11.94 7.45 -19.14
C VAL A 46 -11.77 5.95 -19.03
N ARG A 47 -10.75 5.41 -19.71
CA ARG A 47 -10.29 4.03 -19.50
C ARG A 47 -9.73 3.85 -18.08
N ASP A 48 -9.79 2.61 -17.60
CA ASP A 48 -9.43 2.14 -16.25
C ASP A 48 -8.11 2.69 -15.68
N THR A 49 -7.14 3.03 -16.52
CA THR A 49 -5.88 3.64 -16.09
C THR A 49 -5.55 4.86 -16.92
N ALA A 50 -5.15 5.95 -16.24
CA ALA A 50 -4.85 7.23 -16.86
C ALA A 50 -3.82 7.12 -18.01
N THR A 51 -2.81 6.25 -17.90
CA THR A 51 -1.77 6.06 -18.91
C THR A 51 -2.26 5.38 -20.20
N LEU A 52 -3.35 4.62 -20.13
CA LEU A 52 -3.88 3.87 -21.27
C LEU A 52 -4.70 4.76 -22.21
N ASN A 53 -5.20 5.91 -21.73
CA ASN A 53 -6.05 6.82 -22.50
C ASN A 53 -5.28 7.93 -23.24
N LEU A 54 -3.94 7.94 -23.20
CA LEU A 54 -3.14 9.01 -23.79
C LEU A 54 -2.99 8.83 -25.31
N PRO A 55 -3.34 9.86 -26.13
CA PRO A 55 -3.20 9.82 -27.58
C PRO A 55 -1.73 9.74 -28.00
N MET A 56 -1.48 9.16 -29.18
CA MET A 56 -0.13 8.91 -29.73
C MET A 56 0.48 10.18 -30.33
N THR A 57 0.68 11.21 -29.51
CA THR A 57 1.45 12.41 -29.90
C THR A 57 2.85 12.34 -29.28
N PRO A 58 3.88 12.97 -29.90
CA PRO A 58 5.25 12.88 -29.42
C PRO A 58 5.44 13.41 -27.98
N PHE A 59 4.61 14.37 -27.56
CA PHE A 59 4.61 14.91 -26.20
C PHE A 59 4.14 13.86 -25.17
N TYR A 60 3.00 13.22 -25.41
CA TYR A 60 2.46 12.19 -24.51
C TYR A 60 3.32 10.93 -24.48
N GLN A 61 3.98 10.59 -25.58
CA GLN A 61 4.93 9.48 -25.63
C GLN A 61 6.15 9.73 -24.71
N THR A 62 6.63 10.97 -24.63
CA THR A 62 7.71 11.35 -23.70
C THR A 62 7.29 11.17 -22.25
N ILE A 63 6.06 11.56 -21.89
CA ILE A 63 5.51 11.37 -20.54
C ILE A 63 5.40 9.88 -20.19
N LYS A 64 4.93 9.04 -21.13
CA LYS A 64 4.87 7.59 -20.94
C LYS A 64 6.28 7.00 -20.67
N LEU A 65 7.29 7.42 -21.43
CA LEU A 65 8.67 6.97 -21.22
C LEU A 65 9.22 7.40 -19.85
N MET A 66 8.99 8.66 -19.45
CA MET A 66 9.40 9.14 -18.14
C MET A 66 8.72 8.35 -17.02
N PHE A 67 7.43 8.06 -17.16
CA PHE A 67 6.68 7.26 -16.19
C PHE A 67 7.24 5.82 -16.05
N VAL A 68 7.54 5.16 -17.18
CA VAL A 68 8.15 3.82 -17.16
C VAL A 68 9.55 3.86 -16.52
N ALA A 69 10.36 4.88 -16.81
CA ALA A 69 11.66 5.06 -16.17
C ALA A 69 11.53 5.25 -14.65
N CYS A 70 10.56 6.04 -14.18
CA CYS A 70 10.28 6.21 -12.76
C CYS A 70 9.87 4.89 -12.08
N ILE A 71 9.03 4.07 -12.73
CA ILE A 71 8.63 2.76 -12.20
C ILE A 71 9.83 1.83 -12.12
N MET A 72 10.66 1.78 -13.17
CA MET A 72 11.85 0.95 -13.21
C MET A 72 12.81 1.24 -12.04
N ILE A 73 12.95 2.52 -11.66
CA ILE A 73 13.76 2.93 -10.50
C ILE A 73 13.06 2.63 -9.18
N SER A 74 11.74 2.80 -9.11
CA SER A 74 10.97 2.64 -7.86
C SER A 74 10.78 1.18 -7.46
N TYR A 75 10.68 0.28 -8.44
CA TYR A 75 10.38 -1.13 -8.20
C TYR A 75 11.42 -1.86 -7.31
N PRO A 76 12.75 -1.76 -7.58
CA PRO A 76 13.76 -2.36 -6.70
C PRO A 76 13.74 -1.79 -5.27
N LEU A 77 13.45 -0.50 -5.13
CA LEU A 77 13.36 0.16 -3.82
C LEU A 77 12.19 -0.38 -3.00
N GLN A 78 11.05 -0.64 -3.64
CA GLN A 78 9.88 -1.23 -2.97
C GLN A 78 10.12 -2.69 -2.60
N PHE A 79 10.81 -3.46 -3.44
CA PHE A 79 11.13 -4.87 -3.18
C PHE A 79 12.17 -5.05 -2.07
N TYR A 80 13.01 -4.04 -1.80
CA TYR A 80 14.04 -4.09 -0.77
C TYR A 80 13.49 -4.35 0.65
N VAL A 81 12.43 -3.65 1.06
CA VAL A 81 11.85 -3.75 2.41
C VAL A 81 11.36 -5.16 2.77
N PRO A 82 10.51 -5.83 1.97
CA PRO A 82 10.10 -7.19 2.26
C PRO A 82 11.26 -8.19 2.15
N MET A 83 12.19 -7.98 1.21
CA MET A 83 13.34 -8.89 1.04
C MET A 83 14.28 -8.85 2.25
N GLU A 84 14.57 -7.66 2.79
CA GLU A 84 15.37 -7.51 4.02
C GLU A 84 14.72 -8.26 5.20
N ARG A 85 13.38 -8.21 5.29
CA ARG A 85 12.64 -8.93 6.33
C ARG A 85 12.72 -10.44 6.17
N ILE A 86 12.59 -10.95 4.95
CA ILE A 86 12.71 -12.39 4.64
C ILE A 86 14.13 -12.88 4.94
N GLU A 87 15.15 -12.12 4.54
CA GLU A 87 16.56 -12.46 4.75
C GLU A 87 16.89 -12.58 6.25
N LYS A 88 16.47 -11.60 7.06
CA LYS A 88 16.63 -11.67 8.53
C LYS A 88 15.92 -12.88 9.15
N TRP A 89 14.75 -13.24 8.63
CA TRP A 89 13.99 -14.40 9.11
C TRP A 89 14.68 -15.73 8.77
N ILE A 90 15.23 -15.85 7.56
CA ILE A 90 16.02 -17.00 7.10
C ILE A 90 17.28 -17.15 7.95
N THR A 91 18.06 -16.07 8.12
CA THR A 91 19.32 -16.09 8.87
C THR A 91 19.11 -16.47 10.34
N ARG A 92 17.96 -16.12 10.93
CA ARG A 92 17.63 -16.51 12.32
C ARG A 92 17.25 -17.98 12.47
N LYS A 93 16.67 -18.62 11.45
CA LYS A 93 16.09 -19.97 11.56
C LYS A 93 16.92 -21.08 10.89
N ILE A 94 17.76 -20.74 9.91
CA ILE A 94 18.43 -21.73 9.04
C ILE A 94 19.95 -21.67 9.26
N PRO A 95 20.67 -22.81 9.28
CA PRO A 95 22.13 -22.84 9.43
C PRO A 95 22.87 -22.30 8.19
N VAL A 96 24.03 -21.68 8.41
CA VAL A 96 24.83 -20.92 7.43
C VAL A 96 25.07 -21.69 6.11
N ASN A 97 25.27 -23.00 6.18
CA ASN A 97 25.53 -23.86 5.01
C ASN A 97 24.41 -23.85 3.95
N LYS A 98 23.16 -23.54 4.32
CA LYS A 98 22.03 -23.48 3.38
C LYS A 98 21.42 -22.09 3.23
N GLN A 99 21.84 -21.11 4.03
CA GLN A 99 21.26 -19.76 4.03
C GLN A 99 21.28 -19.11 2.64
N THR A 100 22.43 -19.16 1.96
CA THR A 100 22.62 -18.56 0.64
C THR A 100 21.61 -19.09 -0.39
N PHE A 101 21.36 -20.41 -0.40
CA PHE A 101 20.40 -21.03 -1.32
C PHE A 101 18.97 -20.51 -1.07
N TYR A 102 18.52 -20.48 0.19
CA TYR A 102 17.17 -19.99 0.53
C TYR A 102 16.99 -18.50 0.24
N ILE A 103 18.03 -17.68 0.42
CA ILE A 103 17.98 -16.25 0.11
C ILE A 103 17.81 -16.03 -1.39
N TYR A 104 18.62 -16.69 -2.22
CA TYR A 104 18.46 -16.59 -3.68
C TYR A 104 17.12 -17.17 -4.14
N PHE A 105 16.71 -18.31 -3.60
CA PHE A 105 15.41 -18.91 -3.90
C PHE A 105 14.26 -17.95 -3.58
N ALA A 106 14.27 -17.30 -2.41
CA ALA A 106 13.25 -16.32 -2.04
C ALA A 106 13.23 -15.10 -2.96
N ARG A 107 14.41 -14.60 -3.39
CA ARG A 107 14.52 -13.51 -4.37
C ARG A 107 13.90 -13.91 -5.71
N TYR A 108 14.30 -15.06 -6.25
CA TYR A 108 13.77 -15.56 -7.51
C TYR A 108 12.27 -15.83 -7.43
N ALA A 109 11.79 -16.47 -6.36
CA ALA A 109 10.38 -16.73 -6.13
C ALA A 109 9.56 -15.44 -6.07
N GLY A 110 10.08 -14.39 -5.41
CA GLY A 110 9.42 -13.08 -5.36
C GLY A 110 9.28 -12.43 -6.75
N VAL A 111 10.34 -12.45 -7.56
CA VAL A 111 10.29 -11.91 -8.93
C VAL A 111 9.36 -12.73 -9.83
N ILE A 112 9.45 -14.06 -9.78
CA ILE A 112 8.58 -14.95 -10.57
C ILE A 112 7.11 -14.72 -10.21
N LEU A 113 6.78 -14.59 -8.92
CA LEU A 113 5.43 -14.28 -8.47
C LEU A 113 4.93 -12.97 -9.07
N THR A 114 5.76 -11.91 -9.07
CA THR A 114 5.37 -10.62 -9.67
C THR A 114 5.18 -10.71 -11.18
N CYS A 115 5.99 -11.51 -11.88
CA CYS A 115 5.82 -11.77 -13.31
C CYS A 115 4.52 -12.54 -13.59
N ALA A 116 4.22 -13.58 -12.82
CA ALA A 116 3.01 -14.37 -12.95
C ALA A 116 1.74 -13.52 -12.72
N ILE A 117 1.78 -12.65 -11.71
CA ILE A 117 0.70 -11.68 -11.45
C ILE A 117 0.55 -10.71 -12.63
N ALA A 118 1.64 -10.21 -13.20
CA ALA A 118 1.60 -9.29 -14.34
C ALA A 118 0.98 -9.93 -15.59
N GLU A 119 1.23 -11.22 -15.82
CA GLU A 119 0.62 -11.98 -16.94
C GLU A 119 -0.85 -12.29 -16.68
N LEU A 120 -1.22 -12.53 -15.42
CA LEU A 120 -2.59 -12.87 -15.03
C LEU A 120 -3.56 -11.69 -15.16
N ILE A 121 -3.13 -10.43 -15.22
CA ILE A 121 -4.03 -9.28 -15.05
C ILE A 121 -4.10 -8.42 -16.32
N PRO A 122 -5.14 -8.58 -17.15
CA PRO A 122 -5.39 -7.69 -18.28
C PRO A 122 -5.88 -6.28 -17.85
N HIS A 123 -6.44 -6.14 -16.64
CA HIS A 123 -6.99 -4.88 -16.11
C HIS A 123 -6.34 -4.46 -14.77
N LEU A 124 -5.35 -3.57 -14.84
CA LEU A 124 -4.57 -3.10 -13.69
C LEU A 124 -5.43 -2.43 -12.59
N ALA A 125 -6.51 -1.73 -12.95
CA ALA A 125 -7.35 -1.02 -11.98
C ALA A 125 -8.09 -1.97 -11.03
N LEU A 126 -8.62 -3.09 -11.54
CA LEU A 126 -9.27 -4.14 -10.74
C LEU A 126 -8.33 -4.72 -9.70
N PHE A 127 -7.07 -4.95 -10.09
CA PHE A 127 -6.05 -5.45 -9.18
C PHE A 127 -5.65 -4.45 -8.10
N ILE A 128 -5.52 -3.16 -8.46
CA ILE A 128 -5.25 -2.10 -7.47
C ILE A 128 -6.40 -2.03 -6.45
N SER A 129 -7.65 -2.15 -6.92
CA SER A 129 -8.83 -2.19 -6.05
C SER A 129 -8.83 -3.42 -5.13
N LEU A 130 -8.52 -4.60 -5.67
CA LEU A 130 -8.45 -5.87 -4.91
C LEU A 130 -7.39 -5.80 -3.81
N ILE A 131 -6.14 -5.44 -4.15
CA ILE A 131 -5.05 -5.33 -3.17
C ILE A 131 -5.34 -4.21 -2.18
N GLY A 132 -5.90 -3.09 -2.63
CA GLY A 132 -6.29 -1.98 -1.76
C GLY A 132 -7.36 -2.38 -0.75
N ALA A 133 -8.40 -3.10 -1.16
CA ALA A 133 -9.44 -3.60 -0.28
C ALA A 133 -8.89 -4.66 0.70
N PHE A 134 -8.08 -5.60 0.21
CA PHE A 134 -7.50 -6.67 1.04
C PHE A 134 -6.46 -6.13 2.05
N SER A 135 -5.41 -5.49 1.53
CA SER A 135 -4.28 -5.03 2.35
C SER A 135 -4.56 -3.72 3.07
N GLY A 136 -5.29 -2.79 2.44
CA GLY A 136 -5.62 -1.50 3.02
C GLY A 136 -6.59 -1.63 4.20
N ALA A 137 -7.65 -2.44 4.08
CA ALA A 137 -8.55 -2.70 5.21
C ALA A 137 -7.81 -3.38 6.38
N SER A 138 -6.95 -4.36 6.07
CA SER A 138 -6.13 -5.04 7.08
C SER A 138 -5.13 -4.07 7.74
N MET A 139 -4.48 -3.19 6.98
CA MET A 139 -3.48 -2.29 7.53
C MET A 139 -4.10 -1.12 8.32
N ALA A 140 -5.17 -0.52 7.81
CA ALA A 140 -5.74 0.70 8.35
C ALA A 140 -6.79 0.45 9.44
N LEU A 141 -7.59 -0.61 9.33
CA LEU A 141 -8.71 -0.85 10.25
C LEU A 141 -8.50 -2.03 11.19
N LEU A 142 -7.67 -3.02 10.84
CA LEU A 142 -7.47 -4.21 11.69
C LEU A 142 -6.33 -4.02 12.69
N PHE A 143 -5.16 -3.48 12.31
CA PHE A 143 -4.07 -3.31 13.28
C PHE A 143 -4.36 -2.37 14.46
N PRO A 144 -4.96 -1.18 14.29
CA PRO A 144 -5.19 -0.27 15.40
C PRO A 144 -6.05 -0.88 16.54
N PRO A 145 -7.26 -1.43 16.29
CA PRO A 145 -8.05 -2.05 17.35
C PRO A 145 -7.41 -3.32 17.88
N CYS A 146 -6.68 -4.10 17.06
CA CYS A 146 -5.94 -5.26 17.56
C CYS A 146 -4.86 -4.85 18.59
N ILE A 147 -4.08 -3.81 18.30
CA ILE A 147 -3.04 -3.31 19.22
C ILE A 147 -3.67 -2.72 20.49
N GLU A 148 -4.76 -1.95 20.33
CA GLU A 148 -5.47 -1.35 21.45
C GLU A 148 -6.06 -2.41 22.38
N LEU A 149 -6.70 -3.44 21.82
CA LEU A 149 -7.21 -4.59 22.60
C LEU A 149 -6.11 -5.34 23.34
N LEU A 150 -4.98 -5.64 22.67
CA LEU A 150 -3.84 -6.33 23.30
C LEU A 150 -3.24 -5.49 24.44
N THR A 151 -3.14 -4.18 24.25
CA THR A 151 -2.54 -3.28 25.25
C THR A 151 -3.47 -3.07 26.44
N SER A 152 -4.78 -2.90 26.21
CA SER A 152 -5.78 -2.77 27.28
C SER A 152 -5.94 -4.07 28.07
N TYR A 153 -5.85 -5.22 27.41
CA TYR A 153 -5.82 -6.53 28.08
C TYR A 153 -4.60 -6.65 28.99
N ALA A 154 -3.41 -6.26 28.52
CA ALA A 154 -2.19 -6.30 29.33
C ALA A 154 -2.22 -5.38 30.56
N LYS A 155 -2.99 -4.28 30.52
CA LYS A 155 -3.13 -3.32 31.62
C LYS A 155 -4.28 -3.62 32.58
N ASN A 156 -5.11 -4.65 32.32
CA ASN A 156 -6.34 -4.95 33.06
C ASN A 156 -7.34 -3.78 33.17
N GLU A 157 -7.24 -2.78 32.29
CA GLU A 157 -8.14 -1.61 32.22
C GLU A 157 -9.10 -1.79 31.03
N LEU A 158 -9.99 -2.78 31.13
CA LEU A 158 -10.99 -3.04 30.10
C LEU A 158 -12.22 -2.16 30.33
N SER A 159 -12.24 -1.00 29.68
CA SER A 159 -13.45 -0.18 29.61
C SER A 159 -14.45 -0.79 28.61
N PRO A 160 -15.72 -1.03 29.01
CA PRO A 160 -16.73 -1.63 28.12
C PRO A 160 -17.02 -0.76 26.88
N SER A 161 -16.87 0.57 26.98
CA SER A 161 -17.03 1.50 25.85
C SER A 161 -15.94 1.31 24.79
N LEU A 162 -14.71 1.04 25.23
CA LEU A 162 -13.56 0.83 24.35
C LEU A 162 -13.65 -0.53 23.64
N TRP A 163 -14.07 -1.55 24.37
CA TRP A 163 -14.32 -2.88 23.79
C TRP A 163 -15.38 -2.83 22.69
N PHE A 164 -16.51 -2.14 22.93
CA PHE A 164 -17.55 -1.97 21.92
C PHE A 164 -17.07 -1.24 20.66
N LYS A 165 -16.33 -0.13 20.81
CA LYS A 165 -15.75 0.60 19.67
C LYS A 165 -14.78 -0.25 18.85
N ASN A 166 -13.94 -1.05 19.51
CA ASN A 166 -12.99 -1.93 18.83
C ASN A 166 -13.68 -3.07 18.10
N VAL A 167 -14.72 -3.66 18.69
CA VAL A 167 -15.54 -4.69 18.01
C VAL A 167 -16.27 -4.10 16.79
N LEU A 168 -16.81 -2.88 16.91
CA LEU A 168 -17.43 -2.18 15.77
C LEU A 168 -16.43 -1.87 14.64
N LEU A 169 -15.21 -1.43 14.97
CA LEU A 169 -14.16 -1.18 13.97
C LEU A 169 -13.74 -2.48 13.27
N LEU A 170 -13.65 -3.57 14.02
CA LEU A 170 -13.29 -4.88 13.48
C LEU A 170 -14.39 -5.46 12.58
N SER A 171 -15.66 -5.30 12.96
CA SER A 171 -16.78 -5.72 12.11
C SER A 171 -16.86 -4.90 10.83
N PHE A 172 -16.66 -3.58 10.92
CA PHE A 172 -16.58 -2.71 9.75
C PHE A 172 -15.40 -3.08 8.83
N ALA A 173 -14.24 -3.42 9.40
CA ALA A 173 -13.09 -3.91 8.64
C ALA A 173 -13.43 -5.20 7.87
N PHE A 174 -14.13 -6.14 8.51
CA PHE A 174 -14.50 -7.41 7.88
C PHE A 174 -15.54 -7.24 6.76
N ILE A 175 -16.53 -6.37 6.96
CA ILE A 175 -17.52 -6.03 5.94
C ILE A 175 -16.85 -5.35 4.74
N GLY A 176 -15.98 -4.36 4.98
CA GLY A 176 -15.25 -3.65 3.93
C GLY A 176 -14.31 -4.57 3.15
N PHE A 177 -13.61 -5.46 3.85
CA PHE A 177 -12.74 -6.47 3.25
C PHE A 177 -13.51 -7.44 2.35
N THR A 178 -14.59 -8.04 2.86
CA THR A 178 -15.38 -9.04 2.13
C THR A 178 -16.09 -8.42 0.93
N THR A 179 -16.74 -7.27 1.12
CA THR A 179 -17.46 -6.57 0.05
C THR A 179 -16.50 -6.10 -1.04
N GLY A 180 -15.36 -5.49 -0.66
CA GLY A 180 -14.37 -5.00 -1.62
C GLY A 180 -13.69 -6.12 -2.40
N THR A 181 -13.34 -7.21 -1.73
CA THR A 181 -12.71 -8.38 -2.38
C THR A 181 -13.71 -9.10 -3.29
N TYR A 182 -14.96 -9.27 -2.85
CA TYR A 182 -16.00 -9.89 -3.66
C TYR A 182 -16.29 -9.09 -4.94
N SER A 183 -16.47 -7.77 -4.83
CA SER A 183 -16.73 -6.91 -6.00
C SER A 183 -15.60 -7.01 -7.02
N ALA A 184 -14.35 -6.91 -6.57
CA ALA A 184 -13.20 -7.00 -7.45
C ALA A 184 -13.06 -8.39 -8.09
N LEU A 185 -13.28 -9.48 -7.34
CA LEU A 185 -13.23 -10.84 -7.88
C LEU A 185 -14.31 -11.11 -8.94
N VAL A 186 -15.54 -10.65 -8.70
CA VAL A 186 -16.64 -10.82 -9.66
C VAL A 186 -16.34 -10.09 -10.97
N GLU A 187 -15.80 -8.88 -10.91
CA GLU A 187 -15.39 -8.13 -12.11
C GLU A 187 -14.23 -8.79 -12.84
N ILE A 188 -13.26 -9.34 -12.11
CA ILE A 188 -12.14 -10.09 -12.69
C ILE A 188 -12.65 -11.33 -13.44
N VAL A 189 -13.52 -12.14 -12.82
CA VAL A 189 -14.07 -13.37 -13.45
C VAL A 189 -14.87 -13.04 -14.71
N LYS A 190 -15.74 -12.02 -14.66
CA LYS A 190 -16.52 -11.57 -15.82
C LYS A 190 -15.65 -11.08 -16.99
N THR A 191 -14.43 -10.64 -16.70
CA THR A 191 -13.51 -10.14 -17.72
C THR A 191 -12.75 -11.27 -18.41
N PHE A 192 -12.72 -12.48 -17.83
CA PHE A 192 -12.08 -13.66 -18.40
C PHE A 192 -13.05 -14.62 -19.12
N GLU A 193 -14.36 -14.43 -18.99
CA GLU A 193 -15.39 -15.07 -19.84
C GLU A 193 -15.54 -14.34 -21.18
#